data_AF-A0ABD2V2S6-F1
#
_entry.id   AF-A0ABD2V2S6-F1
#
_cell.length_a   1.000
_cell.length_b   1.000
_cell.length_c   1.000
_cell.angle_alpha   90.00
_cell.angle_beta   90.00
_cell.angle_gamma   90.00
#
_symmetry.space_group_name_H-M   'P 1'
#
loop_
_entity.id
_entity.type
_entity.pdbx_description
1 polymer ?
#
loop_
_entity_poly.entity_id
_entity_poly.type
_entity_poly.pdbx_seq_one_letter_code
_entity_poly.pdbx_strand_id
1 'polypeptide(L)'
;MELIPTLPYYNFSSVTSVSRNWKLQIELPEFWRRRRATGSTRQVILMAQARIDPRLKLGSFKYSAFSFYKLTLYEPESGYWAELPPVPGISDGLPMFCQLVGVGLNLVVMGGWN
;
A
#
# COMPACT_ATOMS: atom_id res chain seq x y z
N MET A 1 4.03 27.90 10.37
CA MET A 1 3.10 27.05 9.60
C MET A 1 3.44 25.59 9.89
N GLU A 2 2.74 24.92 10.81
CA GLU A 2 3.12 23.60 11.37
C GLU A 2 2.01 22.53 11.26
N LEU A 3 1.07 22.66 10.33
CA LEU A 3 -0.15 21.82 10.30
C LEU A 3 -0.04 20.53 9.47
N ILE A 4 1.05 20.31 8.72
CA ILE A 4 1.18 19.15 7.82
C ILE A 4 1.40 17.83 8.58
N PRO A 5 2.21 17.77 9.66
CA PRO A 5 2.44 16.52 10.38
C PRO A 5 1.18 15.93 11.01
N THR A 6 0.11 16.72 11.20
CA THR A 6 -1.16 16.27 11.77
C THR A 6 -2.20 15.86 10.72
N LEU A 7 -1.99 16.15 9.42
CA LEU A 7 -2.94 15.82 8.36
C LEU A 7 -3.13 14.30 8.23
N PRO A 8 -4.35 13.77 8.03
CA PRO A 8 -4.56 12.35 7.79
C PRO A 8 -3.80 11.82 6.56
N TYR A 9 -3.38 10.55 6.60
CA TYR A 9 -2.52 9.95 5.57
C TYR A 9 -3.16 9.92 4.18
N TYR A 10 -4.49 9.79 4.09
CA TYR A 10 -5.23 9.76 2.82
C TYR A 10 -5.18 11.09 2.05
N ASN A 11 -4.86 12.21 2.72
CA ASN A 11 -4.72 13.51 2.08
C ASN A 11 -3.32 13.74 1.47
N PHE A 12 -2.33 12.90 1.76
CA PHE A 12 -0.97 13.12 1.29
C PHE A 12 -0.84 13.10 -0.24
N SER A 13 -1.56 12.19 -0.91
CA SER A 13 -1.57 12.17 -2.38
C SER A 13 -2.00 13.52 -2.96
N SER A 14 -3.10 14.09 -2.44
CA SER A 14 -3.61 15.40 -2.85
C SER A 14 -2.66 16.56 -2.51
N VAL A 15 -2.03 16.53 -1.33
CA VAL A 15 -1.12 17.59 -0.87
C VAL A 15 0.18 17.59 -1.69
N THR A 16 0.71 16.40 -2.00
CA THR A 16 1.94 16.27 -2.81
C THR A 16 1.72 16.63 -4.28
N SER A 17 0.51 16.51 -4.81
CA SER A 17 0.20 16.88 -6.20
C SER A 17 0.10 18.39 -6.41
N VAL A 18 -0.37 19.15 -5.41
CA VAL A 18 -0.57 20.60 -5.52
C VAL A 18 0.66 21.43 -5.10
N SER A 19 1.63 20.85 -4.39
CA SER A 19 2.81 21.57 -3.89
C SER A 19 4.08 20.74 -3.91
N ARG A 20 5.07 21.22 -4.67
CA ARG A 20 6.42 20.63 -4.73
C ARG A 20 7.15 20.74 -3.39
N ASN A 21 6.97 21.84 -2.66
CA ASN A 21 7.58 22.03 -1.35
C ASN A 21 7.03 21.03 -0.32
N TRP A 22 5.73 20.74 -0.37
CA TRP A 22 5.13 19.74 0.51
C TRP A 22 5.55 18.33 0.14
N LYS A 23 5.68 18.03 -1.15
CA LYS A 23 6.26 16.77 -1.62
C LYS A 23 7.66 16.54 -1.06
N LEU A 24 8.56 17.51 -1.20
CA LEU A 24 9.92 17.42 -0.66
C LEU A 24 9.93 17.21 0.86
N GLN A 25 9.06 17.91 1.61
CA GLN A 25 8.99 17.73 3.06
C GLN A 25 8.48 16.35 3.47
N ILE A 26 7.49 15.78 2.77
CA ILE A 26 6.95 14.45 3.06
C ILE A 26 7.97 13.35 2.72
N GLU A 27 8.82 13.56 1.73
CA GLU A 27 9.90 12.63 1.38
C GLU A 27 11.04 12.60 2.42
N LEU A 28 11.16 13.62 3.28
CA LEU A 28 12.19 13.69 4.31
C LEU A 28 11.90 12.78 5.53
N PRO A 29 12.87 12.01 6.03
CA PRO A 29 12.70 11.16 7.22
C PRO A 29 12.31 11.95 8.49
N GLU A 30 12.74 13.20 8.63
CA GLU A 30 12.41 14.09 9.76
C GLU A 30 10.91 14.32 9.88
N PHE A 31 10.19 14.37 8.75
CA PHE A 31 8.74 14.56 8.74
C PHE A 31 8.04 13.39 9.42
N TRP A 32 8.38 12.16 9.04
CA TRP A 32 7.80 10.95 9.62
C TRP A 32 8.20 10.73 11.07
N ARG A 33 9.42 11.12 11.46
CA ARG A 33 9.84 11.13 12.87
C ARG A 33 8.97 12.06 13.71
N ARG A 34 8.77 13.30 13.26
CA ARG A 34 7.90 14.28 13.95
C ARG A 34 6.46 13.77 14.04
N ARG A 35 5.92 13.25 12.96
CA ARG A 35 4.55 12.70 12.91
C ARG A 35 4.33 11.55 13.90
N ARG A 36 5.31 10.66 14.06
CA ARG A 36 5.27 9.60 15.07
C ARG A 36 5.29 10.19 16.49
N ALA A 37 6.15 11.18 16.75
CA ALA A 37 6.24 11.83 18.06
C ALA A 37 4.96 12.57 18.45
N THR A 38 4.23 13.14 17.49
CA THR A 38 2.96 13.85 17.74
C THR A 38 1.74 12.92 17.79
N GLY A 39 1.93 11.59 17.77
CA GLY A 39 0.83 10.63 17.81
C GLY A 39 -0.10 10.70 16.59
N SER A 40 0.34 11.33 15.49
CA SER A 40 -0.49 11.56 14.30
C SER A 40 -0.41 10.40 13.29
N THR A 41 0.21 9.29 13.69
CA THR A 41 0.27 8.05 12.89
C THR A 41 -0.87 7.11 13.23
N ARG A 42 -1.37 6.41 12.22
CA ARG A 42 -2.35 5.34 12.39
C ARG A 42 -1.74 4.00 12.05
N GLN A 43 -2.14 2.96 12.79
CA GLN A 43 -1.75 1.60 12.48
C GLN A 43 -2.61 1.08 11.34
N VAL A 44 -1.97 0.46 10.36
CA VAL A 44 -2.62 -0.17 9.20
C VAL A 44 -2.00 -1.53 8.97
N ILE A 45 -2.80 -2.46 8.46
CA ILE A 45 -2.38 -3.80 8.08
C ILE A 45 -2.35 -3.86 6.56
N LEU A 46 -1.20 -4.22 6.01
CA LEU A 46 -1.04 -4.45 4.59
C LEU A 46 -1.05 -5.94 4.30
N MET A 47 -1.81 -6.37 3.30
CA MET A 47 -1.97 -7.76 2.92
C MET A 47 -1.77 -7.97 1.42
N ALA A 48 -1.16 -9.10 1.07
CA ALA A 48 -1.27 -9.67 -0.27
C ALA A 48 -2.55 -10.53 -0.30
N GLN A 49 -3.55 -10.08 -1.04
CA GLN A 49 -4.83 -10.77 -1.13
C GLN A 49 -5.00 -11.36 -2.52
N ALA A 50 -5.30 -12.66 -2.56
CA ALA A 50 -5.65 -13.34 -3.80
C ALA A 50 -6.92 -12.72 -4.40
N ARG A 51 -6.95 -12.61 -5.73
CA ARG A 51 -8.15 -12.28 -6.48
C ARG A 51 -8.53 -13.46 -7.37
N ILE A 52 -9.82 -13.58 -7.59
CA ILE A 52 -10.40 -14.54 -8.52
C ILE A 52 -10.89 -13.70 -9.70
N ASP A 53 -10.45 -14.02 -10.92
CA ASP A 53 -11.06 -13.41 -12.10
C ASP A 53 -12.52 -13.89 -12.17
N PRO A 54 -13.51 -12.99 -12.05
CA PRO A 54 -14.93 -13.37 -12.11
C PRO A 54 -15.33 -13.99 -13.46
N ARG A 55 -14.47 -13.91 -14.49
CA ARG A 55 -14.67 -14.55 -15.81
C ARG A 55 -14.30 -16.03 -15.82
N LEU A 56 -13.54 -16.52 -14.82
CA LEU A 56 -13.19 -17.92 -14.71
C LEU A 56 -14.37 -18.73 -14.15
N LYS A 57 -14.88 -19.67 -14.94
CA LYS A 57 -15.92 -20.59 -14.49
C LYS A 57 -15.35 -21.52 -13.42
N LEU A 58 -16.03 -21.61 -12.28
CA LEU A 58 -15.72 -22.49 -11.15
C LEU A 58 -15.78 -23.97 -11.58
N GLY A 59 -14.73 -24.47 -12.24
CA GLY A 59 -14.71 -25.82 -12.81
C GLY A 59 -13.50 -26.13 -13.68
N SER A 60 -12.83 -25.13 -14.25
CA SER A 60 -11.59 -25.31 -15.00
C SER A 60 -10.37 -25.07 -14.11
N PHE A 61 -9.72 -26.16 -13.69
CA PHE A 61 -8.43 -26.24 -12.97
C PHE A 61 -8.36 -25.54 -11.60
N LYS A 62 -8.45 -26.36 -10.54
CA LYS A 62 -8.39 -25.98 -9.12
C LYS A 62 -7.15 -25.19 -8.67
N TYR A 63 -6.14 -25.03 -9.53
CA TYR A 63 -4.88 -24.35 -9.20
C TYR A 63 -4.49 -23.21 -10.15
N SER A 64 -5.12 -23.08 -11.33
CA SER A 64 -4.83 -21.96 -12.26
C SER A 64 -5.78 -20.77 -12.07
N ALA A 65 -6.68 -20.83 -11.09
CA ALA A 65 -7.72 -19.84 -10.84
C ALA A 65 -7.30 -18.69 -9.91
N PHE A 66 -6.05 -18.69 -9.42
CA PHE A 66 -5.51 -17.54 -8.69
C PHE A 66 -5.05 -16.48 -9.68
N SER A 67 -6.02 -15.69 -10.11
CA SER A 67 -5.81 -14.50 -10.92
C SER A 67 -5.21 -13.41 -10.04
N PHE A 68 -3.88 -13.45 -9.93
CA PHE A 68 -3.00 -12.44 -9.34
C PHE A 68 -3.27 -12.03 -7.87
N TYR A 69 -2.20 -11.60 -7.20
CA TYR A 69 -2.28 -11.08 -5.84
C TYR A 69 -2.27 -9.55 -5.88
N LYS A 70 -3.18 -8.92 -5.15
CA LYS A 70 -3.22 -7.45 -5.01
C LYS A 70 -2.85 -7.04 -3.60
N LEU A 71 -2.30 -5.83 -3.47
CA LEU A 71 -2.07 -5.20 -2.18
C LEU A 71 -3.36 -4.58 -1.68
N THR A 72 -3.78 -4.96 -0.47
CA THR A 72 -4.88 -4.33 0.24
C THR A 72 -4.42 -3.78 1.58
N LEU A 73 -5.05 -2.69 1.98
CA LEU A 73 -4.84 -2.00 3.23
C LEU A 73 -6.10 -2.11 4.08
N TYR A 74 -5.91 -2.48 5.35
CA TYR A 74 -6.94 -2.49 6.37
C TYR A 74 -6.54 -1.56 7.51
N GLU A 75 -7.45 -0.67 7.91
CA GLU A 75 -7.27 0.22 9.05
C GLU A 75 -8.14 -0.28 10.21
N PRO A 76 -7.57 -0.88 11.27
CA PRO A 76 -8.33 -1.51 12.35
C PRO A 76 -9.22 -0.53 13.12
N GLU A 77 -8.76 0.70 13.32
CA GLU A 77 -9.49 1.72 14.10
C GLU A 77 -10.81 2.14 13.45
N SER A 78 -10.83 2.27 12.12
CA SER A 78 -12.01 2.71 11.35
C SER A 78 -12.78 1.54 10.73
N GLY A 79 -12.17 0.36 10.67
CA GLY A 79 -12.69 -0.78 9.89
C GLY A 79 -12.56 -0.56 8.37
N TYR A 80 -11.82 0.47 7.94
CA TYR A 80 -11.72 0.84 6.53
C TYR A 80 -10.84 -0.13 5.75
N TRP A 81 -11.26 -0.40 4.52
CA TRP A 81 -10.54 -1.22 3.54
C TRP A 81 -10.27 -0.42 2.28
N ALA A 82 -9.05 -0.51 1.76
CA ALA A 82 -8.67 0.03 0.48
C ALA A 82 -7.84 -0.97 -0.32
N GLU A 83 -8.05 -0.97 -1.64
CA GLU A 83 -7.14 -1.61 -2.58
C GLU A 83 -6.07 -0.60 -3.00
N LEU A 84 -4.80 -0.99 -2.91
CA LEU A 84 -3.70 -0.14 -3.33
C LEU A 84 -3.49 -0.23 -4.85
N PRO A 85 -2.96 0.84 -5.48
CA PRO A 85 -2.62 0.79 -6.89
C PRO A 85 -1.55 -0.29 -7.16
N PRO A 86 -1.49 -0.84 -8.40
CA PRO A 86 -0.47 -1.79 -8.79
C PRO A 86 0.94 -1.24 -8.56
N VAL A 87 1.88 -2.14 -8.24
CA VAL A 87 3.28 -1.77 -8.06
C VAL A 87 3.85 -1.36 -9.42
N PRO A 88 4.50 -0.20 -9.56
CA PRO A 88 5.14 0.20 -10.82
C PRO A 88 6.11 -0.88 -11.32
N GLY A 89 5.96 -1.30 -12.58
CA GLY A 89 6.75 -2.39 -13.18
C GLY A 89 6.17 -3.79 -12.96
N ILE A 90 5.11 -3.94 -12.18
CA ILE A 90 4.39 -5.20 -11.95
C ILE A 90 2.89 -4.96 -12.24
N SER A 91 2.54 -4.91 -13.53
CA SER A 91 1.17 -4.61 -13.99
C SER A 91 0.16 -5.70 -13.63
N ASP A 92 0.63 -6.94 -13.59
CA ASP A 92 -0.23 -8.13 -13.51
C ASP A 92 -0.46 -8.58 -12.06
N GLY A 93 -0.12 -7.73 -11.08
CA GLY A 93 -0.22 -8.02 -9.65
C GLY A 93 1.02 -8.73 -9.09
N LEU A 94 1.06 -8.89 -7.77
CA LEU A 94 2.22 -9.45 -7.08
C LEU A 94 2.52 -10.89 -7.57
N PRO A 95 3.81 -11.24 -7.77
CA PRO A 95 4.19 -12.58 -8.20
C PRO A 95 3.74 -13.67 -7.22
N MET A 96 3.47 -14.87 -7.71
CA MET A 96 3.16 -15.99 -6.83
C MET A 96 4.36 -16.35 -5.97
N PHE A 97 4.13 -16.73 -4.71
CA PHE A 97 5.18 -17.08 -3.75
C PHE A 97 6.18 -15.95 -3.46
N CYS A 98 5.85 -14.69 -3.79
CA CYS A 98 6.68 -13.56 -3.39
C CYS A 98 6.65 -13.37 -1.87
N GLN A 99 7.72 -12.79 -1.35
CA GLN A 99 7.82 -12.34 0.03
C GLN A 99 7.60 -10.83 0.08
N LEU A 100 6.85 -10.37 1.09
CA LEU A 100 6.64 -8.95 1.37
C LEU A 100 7.29 -8.58 2.69
N VAL A 101 8.09 -7.52 2.70
CA VAL A 101 8.72 -6.99 3.90
C VAL A 101 8.62 -5.48 3.96
N GLY A 102 8.24 -4.94 5.12
CA GLY A 102 8.30 -3.51 5.40
C GLY A 102 9.71 -3.12 5.86
N VAL A 103 10.32 -2.13 5.21
CA VAL A 103 11.65 -1.59 5.55
C VAL A 103 11.53 -0.07 5.67
N GLY A 104 11.44 0.43 6.91
CA GLY A 104 11.23 1.84 7.18
C GLY A 104 9.90 2.34 6.63
N LEU A 105 9.94 3.18 5.59
CA LEU A 105 8.76 3.71 4.89
C LEU A 105 8.48 2.97 3.57
N ASN A 106 9.29 1.97 3.25
CA ASN A 106 9.20 1.24 1.99
C ASN A 106 8.60 -0.14 2.23
N LEU A 107 7.90 -0.63 1.21
CA LEU A 107 7.53 -2.03 1.09
C LEU A 107 8.42 -2.67 0.03
N VAL A 108 9.06 -3.77 0.36
CA VAL A 108 9.93 -4.51 -0.56
C VAL A 108 9.25 -5.84 -0.89
N VAL A 109 9.17 -6.11 -2.19
CA VAL A 109 8.73 -7.38 -2.76
C VAL A 109 9.98 -8.16 -3.17
N MET A 110 10.12 -9.40 -2.71
CA MET A 110 11.29 -10.24 -3.01
C MET A 110 10.89 -11.56 -3.63
N GLY A 111 11.61 -11.94 -4.68
CA GLY A 111 11.43 -13.20 -5.39
C GLY A 111 10.02 -13.37 -5.98
N GLY A 112 9.60 -14.63 -6.04
CA GLY A 112 8.33 -15.03 -6.61
C GLY A 112 8.43 -15.55 -8.04
N TRP A 113 7.30 -16.00 -8.56
CA TRP A 113 7.14 -16.66 -9.85
C TRP A 113 5.98 -16.04 -10.61
N ASN A 114 6.21 -15.70 -11.88
CA ASN A 114 5.20 -15.19 -12.82
C ASN A 114 5.02 -16.12 -14.01
#